data_AF-A0A1V6DI60-F1
#
_entry.id   AF-A0A1V6DI60-F1
#
_cell.length_a   1.000
_cell.length_b   1.000
_cell.length_c   1.000
_cell.angle_alpha   90.00
_cell.angle_beta   90.00
_cell.angle_gamma   90.00
#
_symmetry.space_group_name_H-M   'P 1'
#
loop_
_entity.id
_entity.type
_entity.pdbx_description
1 polymer ?
#
loop_
_entity_poly.entity_id
_entity_poly.type
_entity_poly.pdbx_seq_one_letter_code
_entity_poly.pdbx_strand_id
1 'polypeptide(L)'
;MPIGFLRQGTRFDIVDVPRCEIATDAINARLTEVRAEVRARAEAGEYKRGATLLLREASGQVTADYDATIVETVGDVKLRFLARDFFQNNPYILPKFTGYVREQAAASGARFLVDAYCGSGLFALTAAPAFERVAGIEISATSVAFATQNAAANGRTNATFQAGDASAIFAGLAFPPAETVVVIDPPRKGCDESFLNQLFAFGPRAVVYVSCDPATQMRDLKSFLAAGYELTAVQPFDLFPQTRHLECVITLRKAGAAQ
;
A
#
# COMPACT_ATOMS: atom_id res chain seq x y z
N MET A 1 19.62 13.32 -25.42
CA MET A 1 18.30 13.28 -24.76
C MET A 1 18.51 12.99 -23.27
N PRO A 2 18.01 13.83 -22.35
CA PRO A 2 18.08 13.55 -20.92
C PRO A 2 17.21 12.34 -20.57
N ILE A 3 17.68 11.49 -19.66
CA ILE A 3 16.94 10.35 -19.10
C ILE A 3 17.00 10.51 -17.58
N GLY A 4 15.86 10.74 -16.96
CA GLY A 4 15.79 11.02 -15.53
C GLY A 4 14.43 11.52 -15.10
N PHE A 5 14.41 12.45 -14.15
CA PHE A 5 13.18 12.94 -13.52
C PHE A 5 12.86 14.38 -13.92
N LEU A 6 11.60 14.77 -13.80
CA LEU A 6 11.19 16.17 -13.97
C LEU A 6 11.85 17.06 -12.92
N ARG A 7 12.38 18.20 -13.35
CA ARG A 7 12.82 19.26 -12.43
C ARG A 7 11.60 19.72 -11.63
N GLN A 8 11.78 19.86 -10.32
CA GLN A 8 10.73 20.33 -9.42
C GLN A 8 10.11 21.65 -9.92
N GLY A 9 8.78 21.71 -9.95
CA GLY A 9 8.04 22.90 -10.41
C GLY A 9 7.90 23.03 -11.93
N THR A 10 8.43 22.09 -12.71
CA THR A 10 8.35 22.10 -14.17
C THR A 10 7.50 20.95 -14.71
N ARG A 11 6.99 21.08 -15.94
CA ARG A 11 6.19 20.03 -16.61
C ARG A 11 6.94 19.26 -17.69
N PHE A 12 8.01 19.84 -18.23
CA PHE A 12 8.71 19.32 -19.41
C PHE A 12 10.24 19.36 -19.29
N ASP A 13 10.80 19.95 -18.24
CA ASP A 13 12.25 20.02 -18.04
C ASP A 13 12.72 18.78 -17.29
N ILE A 14 13.55 17.97 -17.94
CA ILE A 14 14.06 16.71 -17.40
C ILE A 14 15.50 16.93 -16.94
N VAL A 15 15.76 16.64 -15.67
CA VAL A 15 17.11 16.53 -15.13
C VAL A 15 17.66 15.17 -15.54
N ASP A 16 18.81 15.14 -16.23
CA ASP A 16 19.47 13.89 -16.55
C ASP A 16 20.04 13.25 -15.28
N VAL A 17 19.74 11.96 -15.07
CA VAL A 17 20.16 11.21 -13.89
C VAL A 17 20.92 9.96 -14.34
N PRO A 18 22.26 10.03 -14.43
CA PRO A 18 23.08 8.88 -14.79
C PRO A 18 23.17 7.84 -13.66
N ARG A 19 23.02 8.29 -12.41
CA ARG A 19 22.96 7.48 -11.20
C ARG A 19 21.97 8.11 -10.22
N CYS A 20 21.15 7.29 -9.58
CA CYS A 20 20.16 7.71 -8.58
C CYS A 20 20.60 7.22 -7.20
N GLU A 21 21.05 8.13 -6.33
CA GLU A 21 21.63 7.79 -5.02
C GLU A 21 20.62 7.20 -4.03
N ILE A 22 19.32 7.44 -4.23
CA ILE A 22 18.25 6.86 -3.41
C ILE A 22 17.75 5.52 -3.96
N ALA A 23 18.20 5.12 -5.15
CA ALA A 23 17.91 3.80 -5.71
C ALA A 23 18.99 2.79 -5.29
N THR A 24 18.66 1.51 -5.38
CA THR A 24 19.62 0.45 -5.09
C THR A 24 20.74 0.37 -6.13
N ASP A 25 21.85 -0.25 -5.76
CA ASP A 25 22.95 -0.47 -6.71
C ASP A 25 22.53 -1.36 -7.89
N ALA A 26 21.62 -2.32 -7.66
CA ALA A 26 21.07 -3.16 -8.72
C ALA A 26 20.28 -2.32 -9.76
N ILE A 27 19.44 -1.38 -9.30
CA ILE A 27 18.73 -0.45 -10.19
C ILE A 27 19.73 0.44 -10.93
N ASN A 28 20.76 0.96 -10.26
CA ASN A 28 21.78 1.80 -10.90
C ASN A 28 22.60 1.04 -11.96
N ALA A 29 22.92 -0.23 -11.72
CA ALA A 29 23.56 -1.10 -12.71
C ALA A 29 22.66 -1.27 -13.95
N ARG A 30 21.39 -1.67 -13.74
CA ARG A 30 20.44 -1.86 -14.86
C ARG A 30 20.11 -0.55 -15.59
N LEU A 31 20.07 0.58 -14.88
CA LEU A 31 19.86 1.89 -15.47
C LEU A 31 20.93 2.23 -16.51
N THR A 32 22.19 1.84 -16.29
CA THR A 32 23.28 2.08 -17.25
C THR A 32 23.01 1.39 -18.59
N GLU A 33 22.55 0.14 -18.55
CA GLU A 33 22.20 -0.65 -19.73
C GLU A 33 20.96 -0.07 -20.44
N VAL A 34 19.88 0.17 -19.68
CA VAL A 34 18.63 0.73 -20.22
C VAL A 34 18.85 2.11 -20.85
N ARG A 35 19.75 2.94 -20.31
CA ARG A 35 20.10 4.23 -20.92
C ARG A 35 20.74 4.06 -22.30
N ALA A 36 21.58 3.05 -22.51
CA ALA A 36 22.16 2.75 -23.81
C ALA A 36 21.08 2.28 -24.80
N GLU A 37 20.21 1.37 -24.38
CA GLU A 37 19.07 0.87 -25.17
C GLU A 37 18.14 2.02 -25.61
N VAL A 38 17.76 2.90 -24.67
CA VAL A 38 16.87 4.04 -24.93
C VAL A 38 17.51 5.05 -25.90
N ARG A 39 18.82 5.30 -25.79
CA ARG A 39 19.51 6.19 -26.73
C ARG A 39 19.53 5.61 -28.14
N ALA A 40 19.82 4.33 -28.29
CA ALA A 40 19.79 3.66 -29.59
C ALA A 40 18.40 3.70 -30.24
N ARG A 41 17.33 3.42 -29.46
CA ARG A 41 15.93 3.51 -29.94
C ARG A 41 15.53 4.95 -30.30
N ALA A 42 16.03 5.94 -29.56
CA ALA A 42 15.81 7.35 -29.88
C ALA A 42 16.48 7.75 -31.19
N GLU A 43 17.71 7.31 -31.42
CA GLU A 43 18.43 7.52 -32.69
C GLU A 43 17.72 6.84 -33.87
N ALA A 44 17.08 5.69 -33.63
CA ALA A 44 16.22 5.00 -34.60
C ALA A 44 14.84 5.68 -34.82
N GLY A 45 14.53 6.77 -34.12
CA GLY A 45 13.29 7.53 -34.29
C GLY A 45 12.04 6.87 -33.66
N GLU A 46 12.22 5.92 -32.74
CA GLU A 46 11.10 5.19 -32.11
C GLU A 46 10.28 6.07 -31.16
N TYR A 47 10.88 7.13 -30.60
CA TYR A 47 10.20 8.04 -29.67
C TYR A 47 9.69 9.29 -30.38
N LYS A 48 8.36 9.38 -30.53
CA LYS A 48 7.68 10.58 -31.10
C LYS A 48 7.31 11.63 -30.04
N ARG A 49 7.17 11.19 -28.79
CA ARG A 49 6.93 11.99 -27.57
C ARG A 49 7.78 11.34 -26.46
N GLY A 50 8.09 12.07 -25.39
CA GLY A 50 8.85 11.51 -24.26
C GLY A 50 8.28 10.17 -23.77
N ALA A 51 9.14 9.32 -23.20
CA ALA A 51 8.78 7.98 -22.74
C ALA A 51 9.00 7.83 -21.23
N THR A 52 8.19 6.98 -20.59
CA THR A 52 8.38 6.57 -19.20
C THR A 52 9.11 5.24 -19.18
N LEU A 53 10.13 5.13 -18.33
CA LEU A 53 10.87 3.90 -18.09
C LEU A 53 10.46 3.32 -16.74
N LEU A 54 10.16 2.03 -16.70
CA LEU A 54 10.01 1.29 -15.46
C LEU A 54 11.33 0.59 -15.15
N LEU A 55 11.81 0.76 -13.93
CA LEU A 55 12.88 -0.05 -13.36
C LEU A 55 12.43 -0.44 -11.97
N ARG A 56 12.21 -1.74 -11.77
CA ARG A 56 11.75 -2.25 -10.49
C ARG A 56 12.61 -3.40 -10.02
N GLU A 57 13.17 -3.24 -8.84
CA GLU A 57 13.85 -4.34 -8.15
C GLU A 57 12.85 -5.10 -7.28
N ALA A 58 12.94 -6.42 -7.33
CA ALA A 58 12.32 -7.31 -6.36
C ALA A 58 13.17 -8.58 -6.24
N SER A 59 13.40 -9.05 -5.01
CA SER A 59 14.22 -10.26 -4.74
C SER A 59 15.61 -10.25 -5.43
N GLY A 60 16.25 -9.09 -5.51
CA GLY A 60 17.58 -8.92 -6.12
C GLY A 60 17.63 -8.95 -7.65
N GLN A 61 16.47 -8.94 -8.32
CA GLN A 61 16.37 -8.84 -9.78
C GLN A 61 15.69 -7.53 -10.17
N VAL A 62 16.22 -6.86 -11.20
CA VAL A 62 15.64 -5.64 -11.74
C VAL A 62 14.94 -5.93 -13.06
N THR A 63 13.64 -5.66 -13.12
CA THR A 63 12.85 -5.74 -14.35
C THR A 63 12.59 -4.36 -14.92
N ALA A 64 12.56 -4.28 -16.25
CA ALA A 64 12.02 -3.16 -17.01
C ALA A 64 10.73 -3.52 -17.77
N ASP A 65 10.30 -4.78 -17.66
CA ASP A 65 9.05 -5.25 -18.23
C ASP A 65 7.88 -4.80 -17.34
N TYR A 66 6.98 -4.04 -17.96
CA TYR A 66 5.83 -3.40 -17.32
C TYR A 66 4.81 -4.41 -16.78
N ASP A 67 4.66 -5.55 -17.46
CA ASP A 67 3.69 -6.58 -17.13
C ASP A 67 4.32 -7.81 -16.45
N ALA A 68 5.62 -7.73 -16.12
CA ALA A 68 6.28 -8.78 -15.37
C ALA A 68 5.63 -8.97 -13.99
N THR A 69 5.37 -10.22 -13.62
CA THR A 69 5.02 -10.56 -12.23
C THR A 69 6.29 -10.60 -11.40
N ILE A 70 6.32 -9.82 -10.33
CA ILE A 70 7.44 -9.77 -9.39
C ILE A 70 7.02 -10.32 -8.02
N VAL A 71 8.00 -10.69 -7.20
CA VAL A 71 7.79 -11.25 -5.87
C VAL A 71 8.60 -10.47 -4.85
N GLU A 72 7.93 -9.90 -3.86
CA GLU A 72 8.55 -9.24 -2.72
C GLU A 72 8.35 -10.05 -1.44
N THR A 73 9.35 -10.09 -0.56
CA THR A 73 9.26 -10.82 0.70
C THR A 73 9.21 -9.83 1.87
N VAL A 74 8.14 -9.90 2.66
CA VAL A 74 7.96 -9.07 3.86
C VAL A 74 7.76 -9.98 5.06
N GLY A 75 8.78 -10.08 5.91
CA GLY A 75 8.80 -11.07 6.99
C GLY A 75 8.77 -12.48 6.43
N ASP A 76 7.77 -13.28 6.80
CA ASP A 76 7.55 -14.64 6.32
C ASP A 76 6.61 -14.71 5.10
N VAL A 77 6.08 -13.57 4.63
CA VAL A 77 5.08 -13.52 3.54
C VAL A 77 5.75 -13.15 2.21
N LYS A 78 5.47 -13.94 1.17
CA LYS A 78 5.85 -13.67 -0.22
C LYS A 78 4.67 -13.10 -1.01
N LEU A 79 4.81 -11.90 -1.55
CA LEU A 79 3.75 -11.16 -2.22
C LEU A 79 4.07 -11.03 -3.71
N ARG A 80 3.21 -11.63 -4.54
CA ARG A 80 3.23 -11.49 -5.99
C ARG A 80 2.31 -10.35 -6.43
N PHE A 81 2.76 -9.57 -7.41
CA PHE A 81 2.01 -8.48 -8.04
C PHE A 81 2.69 -8.08 -9.37
N LEU A 82 2.04 -7.27 -10.20
CA LEU A 82 2.66 -6.80 -11.45
C LEU A 82 3.68 -5.69 -11.16
N ALA A 83 4.74 -5.61 -11.94
CA ALA A 83 5.79 -4.60 -11.76
C ALA A 83 5.24 -3.16 -11.78
N ARG A 84 4.22 -2.92 -12.60
CA ARG A 84 3.49 -1.64 -12.71
C ARG A 84 2.59 -1.30 -11.53
N ASP A 85 2.17 -2.29 -10.74
CA ASP A 85 1.20 -2.08 -9.66
C ASP A 85 1.87 -1.36 -8.49
N PHE A 86 1.08 -0.62 -7.71
CA PHE A 86 1.59 -0.01 -6.50
C PHE A 86 1.99 -1.07 -5.47
N PHE A 87 3.16 -0.90 -4.88
CA PHE A 87 3.62 -1.62 -3.70
C PHE A 87 4.67 -0.76 -3.00
N GLN A 88 4.81 -0.90 -1.69
CA GLN A 88 5.69 -0.05 -0.89
C GLN A 88 7.15 -0.12 -1.37
N ASN A 89 7.76 1.03 -1.62
CA ASN A 89 9.05 1.12 -2.33
C ASN A 89 10.28 0.83 -1.46
N ASN A 90 10.16 0.90 -0.13
CA ASN A 90 11.28 0.76 0.79
C ASN A 90 11.19 -0.57 1.55
N PRO A 91 11.80 -1.65 1.04
CA PRO A 91 11.67 -2.98 1.64
C PRO A 91 12.30 -3.08 3.03
N TYR A 92 13.29 -2.22 3.35
CA TYR A 92 14.02 -2.27 4.61
C TYR A 92 13.18 -1.89 5.83
N ILE A 93 12.18 -1.02 5.66
CA ILE A 93 11.27 -0.61 6.75
C ILE A 93 10.00 -1.45 6.82
N LEU A 94 9.66 -2.19 5.75
CA LEU A 94 8.40 -2.92 5.65
C LEU A 94 8.13 -3.88 6.81
N PRO A 95 9.09 -4.72 7.28
CA PRO A 95 8.82 -5.61 8.41
C PRO A 95 8.43 -4.89 9.70
N LYS A 96 9.05 -3.72 9.98
CA LYS A 96 8.70 -2.90 11.15
C LYS A 96 7.34 -2.22 10.97
N PHE A 97 7.10 -1.72 9.77
CA PHE A 97 5.86 -1.02 9.41
C PHE A 97 4.63 -1.93 9.46
N THR A 98 4.66 -3.07 8.76
CA THR A 98 3.55 -4.05 8.79
C THR A 98 3.42 -4.70 10.17
N GLY A 99 4.54 -4.93 10.85
CA GLY A 99 4.58 -5.41 12.23
C GLY A 99 3.82 -4.48 13.19
N TYR A 100 4.06 -3.16 13.09
CA TYR A 100 3.37 -2.15 13.90
C TYR A 100 1.88 -2.09 13.59
N VAL A 101 1.49 -2.11 12.31
CA VAL A 101 0.07 -2.13 11.91
C VAL A 101 -0.64 -3.36 12.50
N ARG A 102 -0.03 -4.55 12.39
CA ARG A 102 -0.55 -5.78 13.00
C ARG A 102 -0.66 -5.65 14.52
N GLU A 103 0.36 -5.12 15.19
CA GLU A 103 0.39 -4.95 16.65
C GLU A 103 -0.76 -4.04 17.11
N GLN A 104 -0.90 -2.86 16.50
CA GLN A 104 -1.99 -1.93 16.83
C GLN A 104 -3.37 -2.53 16.55
N ALA A 105 -3.51 -3.26 15.44
CA ALA A 105 -4.75 -3.93 15.10
C ALA A 105 -5.11 -5.03 16.11
N ALA A 106 -4.14 -5.88 16.49
CA ALA A 106 -4.33 -6.96 17.45
C ALA A 106 -4.54 -6.43 18.89
N ALA A 107 -3.85 -5.35 19.27
CA ALA A 107 -4.00 -4.70 20.58
C ALA A 107 -5.40 -4.11 20.80
N SER A 108 -6.22 -4.02 19.75
CA SER A 108 -7.64 -3.69 19.90
C SER A 108 -8.42 -4.80 20.63
N GLY A 109 -7.97 -6.05 20.57
CA GLY A 109 -8.73 -7.23 21.04
C GLY A 109 -9.75 -7.75 20.03
N ALA A 110 -9.75 -7.24 18.80
CA ALA A 110 -10.59 -7.74 17.71
C ALA A 110 -10.17 -9.16 17.30
N ARG A 111 -11.16 -9.99 16.96
CA ARG A 111 -10.98 -11.36 16.46
C ARG A 111 -10.92 -11.40 14.94
N PHE A 112 -11.51 -10.41 14.28
CA PHE A 112 -11.59 -10.31 12.83
C PHE A 112 -10.88 -9.05 12.33
N LEU A 113 -10.22 -9.14 11.18
CA LEU A 113 -9.62 -8.00 10.51
C LEU A 113 -10.23 -7.81 9.12
N VAL A 114 -10.54 -6.56 8.78
CA VAL A 114 -10.85 -6.14 7.41
C VAL A 114 -9.73 -5.23 6.92
N ASP A 115 -9.12 -5.56 5.80
CA ASP A 115 -8.13 -4.73 5.11
C ASP A 115 -8.81 -4.08 3.89
N ALA A 116 -9.14 -2.79 3.99
CA ALA A 116 -9.75 -2.05 2.89
C ALA A 116 -8.67 -1.32 2.08
N TYR A 117 -8.78 -1.39 0.75
CA TYR A 117 -7.71 -1.01 -0.18
C TYR A 117 -6.52 -1.98 -0.10
N CYS A 118 -6.79 -3.27 0.07
CA CYS A 118 -5.76 -4.25 0.43
C CYS A 118 -4.70 -4.50 -0.67
N GLY A 119 -4.93 -4.04 -1.90
CA GLY A 119 -4.03 -4.30 -3.03
C GLY A 119 -3.77 -5.81 -3.19
N SER A 120 -2.50 -6.20 -3.27
CA SER A 120 -2.06 -7.61 -3.34
C SER A 120 -2.03 -8.33 -1.98
N GLY A 121 -2.59 -7.73 -0.92
CA GLY A 121 -2.78 -8.33 0.40
C GLY A 121 -1.66 -8.07 1.41
N LEU A 122 -0.92 -6.95 1.31
CA LEU A 122 0.22 -6.68 2.19
C LEU A 122 -0.15 -6.73 3.69
N PHE A 123 -1.11 -5.92 4.13
CA PHE A 123 -1.49 -5.88 5.55
C PHE A 123 -2.33 -7.10 5.93
N ALA A 124 -3.32 -7.47 5.11
CA ALA A 124 -4.13 -8.66 5.34
C ALA A 124 -3.29 -9.92 5.62
N LEU A 125 -2.30 -10.22 4.78
CA LEU A 125 -1.52 -11.47 4.87
C LEU A 125 -0.44 -11.45 5.95
N THR A 126 0.14 -10.28 6.22
CA THR A 126 1.12 -10.11 7.31
C THR A 126 0.45 -10.07 8.69
N ALA A 127 -0.80 -9.59 8.77
CA ALA A 127 -1.60 -9.57 9.99
C ALA A 127 -2.37 -10.86 10.24
N ALA A 128 -2.66 -11.66 9.21
CA ALA A 128 -3.48 -12.89 9.29
C ALA A 128 -3.18 -13.83 10.47
N PRO A 129 -1.93 -14.06 10.90
CA PRO A 129 -1.65 -14.92 12.06
C PRO A 129 -2.22 -14.43 13.40
N ALA A 130 -2.59 -13.15 13.51
CA ALA A 130 -3.09 -12.54 14.74
C ALA A 130 -4.64 -12.53 14.84
N PHE A 131 -5.35 -13.05 13.84
CA PHE A 131 -6.81 -12.97 13.76
C PHE A 131 -7.42 -14.33 13.40
N GLU A 132 -8.66 -14.54 13.81
CA GLU A 132 -9.40 -15.76 13.46
C GLU A 132 -9.73 -15.80 11.97
N ARG A 133 -10.18 -14.66 11.42
CA ARG A 133 -10.40 -14.50 9.98
C ARG A 133 -10.03 -13.09 9.53
N VAL A 134 -9.56 -13.00 8.29
CA VAL A 134 -9.20 -11.77 7.62
C VAL A 134 -9.98 -11.65 6.30
N ALA A 135 -10.51 -10.46 6.03
CA ALA A 135 -11.13 -10.13 4.76
C ALA A 135 -10.37 -8.95 4.11
N GLY A 136 -9.89 -9.11 2.88
CA GLY A 136 -9.36 -8.03 2.07
C GLY A 136 -10.37 -7.55 1.05
N ILE A 137 -10.53 -6.23 0.94
CA ILE A 137 -11.43 -5.60 -0.03
C ILE A 137 -10.63 -4.64 -0.90
N GLU A 138 -10.75 -4.82 -2.22
CA GLU A 138 -10.01 -4.05 -3.21
C GLU A 138 -10.88 -3.87 -4.46
N ILE A 139 -10.78 -2.72 -5.13
CA ILE A 139 -11.57 -2.45 -6.34
C ILE A 139 -10.94 -3.09 -7.58
N SER A 140 -9.60 -3.24 -7.58
CA SER A 140 -8.84 -3.88 -8.64
C SER A 140 -8.99 -5.40 -8.58
N ALA A 141 -9.75 -5.96 -9.53
CA ALA A 141 -9.90 -7.40 -9.68
C ALA A 141 -8.56 -8.13 -9.88
N THR A 142 -7.61 -7.50 -10.57
CA THR A 142 -6.25 -8.05 -10.74
C THR A 142 -5.52 -8.14 -9.40
N SER A 143 -5.61 -7.10 -8.56
CA SER A 143 -5.00 -7.09 -7.23
C SER A 143 -5.63 -8.12 -6.30
N VAL A 144 -6.96 -8.30 -6.36
CA VAL A 144 -7.68 -9.37 -5.64
C VAL A 144 -7.23 -10.76 -6.07
N ALA A 145 -7.02 -10.98 -7.37
CA ALA A 145 -6.52 -12.25 -7.88
C ALA A 145 -5.10 -12.55 -7.33
N PHE A 146 -4.22 -11.55 -7.32
CA PHE A 146 -2.91 -11.68 -6.69
C PHE A 146 -2.99 -11.90 -5.18
N ALA A 147 -3.85 -11.18 -4.47
CA ALA A 147 -4.03 -11.35 -3.02
C ALA A 147 -4.50 -12.76 -2.67
N THR A 148 -5.42 -13.32 -3.47
CA THR A 148 -5.90 -14.71 -3.33
C THR A 148 -4.78 -15.73 -3.59
N GLN A 149 -4.01 -15.54 -4.67
CA GLN A 149 -2.84 -16.38 -4.96
C GLN A 149 -1.78 -16.28 -3.86
N ASN A 150 -1.56 -15.08 -3.32
CA ASN A 150 -0.63 -14.85 -2.23
C ASN A 150 -1.10 -15.51 -0.94
N ALA A 151 -2.39 -15.46 -0.60
CA ALA A 151 -2.93 -16.22 0.53
C ALA A 151 -2.63 -17.72 0.39
N ALA A 152 -2.95 -18.31 -0.76
CA ALA A 152 -2.70 -19.72 -1.03
C ALA A 152 -1.20 -20.07 -0.95
N ALA A 153 -0.35 -19.26 -1.58
CA ALA A 153 1.09 -19.49 -1.60
C ALA A 153 1.78 -19.35 -0.24
N ASN A 154 1.18 -18.60 0.70
CA ASN A 154 1.68 -18.41 2.06
C ASN A 154 0.90 -19.24 3.10
N GLY A 155 0.01 -20.15 2.66
CA GLY A 155 -0.80 -20.98 3.57
C GLY A 155 -1.74 -20.18 4.48
N ARG A 156 -2.13 -18.96 4.10
CA ARG A 156 -3.06 -18.11 4.86
C ARG A 156 -4.50 -18.49 4.56
N THR A 157 -4.94 -19.63 5.08
CA THR A 157 -6.29 -20.19 4.86
C THR A 157 -7.40 -19.40 5.54
N ASN A 158 -7.06 -18.55 6.51
CA ASN A 158 -8.00 -17.68 7.21
C ASN A 158 -8.18 -16.31 6.54
N ALA A 159 -7.52 -16.04 5.41
CA ALA A 159 -7.63 -14.78 4.67
C ALA A 159 -8.41 -14.97 3.36
N THR A 160 -9.46 -14.17 3.16
CA THR A 160 -10.28 -14.16 1.93
C THR A 160 -10.31 -12.78 1.30
N PHE A 161 -10.35 -12.71 -0.02
CA PHE A 161 -10.29 -11.45 -0.76
C PHE A 161 -11.47 -11.32 -1.71
N GLN A 162 -12.03 -10.12 -1.82
CA GLN A 162 -13.13 -9.83 -2.74
C GLN A 162 -12.91 -8.52 -3.49
N ALA A 163 -13.39 -8.51 -4.74
CA ALA A 163 -13.52 -7.28 -5.49
C ALA A 163 -14.68 -6.47 -4.89
N GLY A 164 -14.37 -5.34 -4.26
CA GLY A 164 -15.35 -4.50 -3.60
C GLY A 164 -16.08 -3.60 -4.59
N ASP A 165 -17.40 -3.50 -4.45
CA ASP A 165 -18.17 -2.39 -4.99
C ASP A 165 -17.96 -1.18 -4.07
N ALA A 166 -17.44 -0.07 -4.61
CA ALA A 166 -17.21 1.16 -3.85
C ALA A 166 -18.47 1.70 -3.16
N SER A 167 -19.67 1.35 -3.66
CA SER A 167 -20.94 1.74 -3.05
C SER A 167 -21.35 0.87 -1.84
N ALA A 168 -20.75 -0.32 -1.67
CA ALA A 168 -21.17 -1.31 -0.69
C ALA A 168 -20.00 -2.19 -0.20
N ILE A 169 -18.93 -1.55 0.27
CA ILE A 169 -17.64 -2.19 0.61
C ILE A 169 -17.80 -3.28 1.68
N PHE A 170 -18.57 -3.01 2.73
CA PHE A 170 -18.76 -3.94 3.84
C PHE A 170 -19.96 -4.89 3.66
N ALA A 171 -20.70 -4.78 2.54
CA ALA A 171 -21.86 -5.63 2.30
C ALA A 171 -21.44 -7.10 2.16
N GLY A 172 -22.18 -8.00 2.80
CA GLY A 172 -21.90 -9.44 2.77
C GLY A 172 -20.77 -9.92 3.69
N LEU A 173 -20.08 -9.02 4.41
CA LEU A 173 -19.14 -9.44 5.45
C LEU A 173 -19.89 -10.04 6.64
N ALA A 174 -19.56 -11.29 6.97
CA ALA A 174 -20.12 -11.99 8.12
C ALA A 174 -19.39 -11.68 9.44
N PHE A 175 -18.61 -10.58 9.51
CA PHE A 175 -17.80 -10.23 10.68
C PHE A 175 -18.59 -9.31 11.63
N PRO A 176 -18.80 -9.68 12.90
CA PRO A 176 -19.43 -8.81 13.89
C PRO A 176 -18.60 -7.53 14.08
N PRO A 177 -19.18 -6.33 13.91
CA PRO A 177 -18.41 -5.09 13.96
C PRO A 177 -17.69 -4.86 15.30
N ALA A 178 -18.34 -5.22 16.41
CA ALA A 178 -17.78 -5.09 17.76
C ALA A 178 -16.57 -6.00 18.02
N GLU A 179 -16.31 -6.98 17.14
CA GLU A 179 -15.18 -7.91 17.19
C GLU A 179 -14.23 -7.71 16.00
N THR A 180 -14.42 -6.65 15.22
CA THR A 180 -13.68 -6.38 13.99
C THR A 180 -12.81 -5.13 14.10
N VAL A 181 -11.57 -5.22 13.63
CA VAL A 181 -10.70 -4.07 13.36
C VAL A 181 -10.61 -3.86 11.85
N VAL A 182 -10.60 -2.60 11.41
CA VAL A 182 -10.42 -2.25 10.00
C VAL A 182 -9.06 -1.59 9.81
N VAL A 183 -8.23 -2.12 8.92
CA VAL A 183 -7.03 -1.46 8.41
C VAL A 183 -7.41 -0.72 7.13
N ILE A 184 -6.99 0.54 7.00
CA ILE A 184 -7.22 1.34 5.80
C ILE A 184 -5.91 1.97 5.32
N ASP A 185 -5.60 1.83 4.04
CA ASP A 185 -4.46 2.46 3.35
C ASP A 185 -4.96 3.16 2.05
N PRO A 186 -5.72 4.26 2.18
CA PRO A 186 -6.31 4.94 1.03
C PRO A 186 -5.25 5.66 0.18
N PRO A 187 -5.57 6.00 -1.08
CA PRO A 187 -4.69 6.84 -1.90
C PRO A 187 -4.49 8.24 -1.28
N ARG A 188 -3.53 9.01 -1.80
CA ARG A 188 -3.16 10.37 -1.32
C ARG A 188 -4.30 11.37 -1.10
N LYS A 189 -5.47 11.17 -1.71
CA LYS A 189 -6.65 12.02 -1.49
C LYS A 189 -7.37 11.74 -0.15
N GLY A 190 -6.93 10.71 0.58
CA GLY A 190 -7.59 10.18 1.78
C GLY A 190 -8.80 9.31 1.43
N CYS A 191 -9.60 9.00 2.45
CA CYS A 191 -10.89 8.35 2.26
C CYS A 191 -11.89 9.32 1.63
N ASP A 192 -12.74 8.83 0.73
CA ASP A 192 -13.90 9.61 0.32
C ASP A 192 -15.04 9.52 1.35
N GLU A 193 -15.97 10.45 1.27
CA GLU A 193 -17.08 10.58 2.22
C GLU A 193 -17.99 9.34 2.21
N SER A 194 -18.19 8.72 1.04
CA SER A 194 -18.97 7.48 0.90
C SER A 194 -18.32 6.34 1.70
N PHE A 195 -17.00 6.17 1.58
CA PHE A 195 -16.25 5.18 2.34
C PHE A 195 -16.37 5.41 3.84
N LEU A 196 -16.14 6.65 4.31
CA LEU A 196 -16.21 6.98 5.73
C LEU A 196 -17.61 6.72 6.30
N ASN A 197 -18.66 7.12 5.57
CA ASN A 197 -20.04 6.86 5.99
C ASN A 197 -20.33 5.36 6.11
N GLN A 198 -19.87 4.53 5.16
CA GLN A 198 -20.00 3.08 5.24
C GLN A 198 -19.19 2.49 6.41
N LEU A 199 -17.97 2.98 6.65
CA LEU A 199 -17.11 2.55 7.75
C LEU A 199 -17.75 2.86 9.11
N PHE A 200 -18.31 4.05 9.28
CA PHE A 200 -18.96 4.46 10.53
C PHE A 200 -20.29 3.72 10.75
N ALA A 201 -21.04 3.45 9.68
CA ALA A 201 -22.24 2.62 9.73
C ALA A 201 -21.94 1.16 10.09
N PHE A 202 -20.85 0.60 9.54
CA PHE A 202 -20.34 -0.70 9.97
C PHE A 202 -19.94 -0.65 11.45
N GLY A 203 -19.21 0.41 11.85
CA GLY A 203 -18.92 0.73 13.24
C GLY A 203 -17.95 -0.24 13.93
N PRO A 204 -16.80 -0.56 13.32
CA PRO A 204 -15.83 -1.50 13.85
C PRO A 204 -15.30 -1.10 15.24
N ARG A 205 -14.78 -2.08 15.97
CA ARG A 205 -14.17 -1.90 17.30
C ARG A 205 -13.00 -0.92 17.27
N ALA A 206 -12.18 -1.01 16.23
CA ALA A 206 -11.00 -0.17 16.03
C ALA A 206 -10.72 0.04 14.55
N VAL A 207 -9.95 1.09 14.25
CA VAL A 207 -9.43 1.38 12.91
C VAL A 207 -7.95 1.69 13.00
N VAL A 208 -7.14 1.05 12.16
CA VAL A 208 -5.73 1.40 11.94
C VAL A 208 -5.63 2.07 10.58
N TYR A 209 -5.40 3.37 10.58
CA TYR A 209 -5.34 4.19 9.37
C TYR A 209 -3.89 4.48 9.02
N VAL A 210 -3.43 3.89 7.93
CA VAL A 210 -2.15 4.13 7.25
C VAL A 210 -2.33 5.24 6.21
N SER A 211 -1.45 6.24 6.20
CA SER A 211 -1.53 7.34 5.21
C SER A 211 -0.18 7.89 4.84
N CYS A 212 0.02 8.10 3.53
CA CYS A 212 1.17 8.80 2.96
C CYS A 212 0.99 10.34 2.88
N ASP A 213 -0.17 10.87 3.32
CA ASP A 213 -0.47 12.30 3.37
C ASP A 213 -1.13 12.69 4.71
N PRO A 214 -0.33 13.09 5.71
CA PRO A 214 -0.84 13.48 7.03
C PRO A 214 -1.89 14.60 7.00
N ALA A 215 -1.87 15.50 6.00
CA ALA A 215 -2.84 16.60 5.95
C ALA A 215 -4.26 16.07 5.68
N THR A 216 -4.39 15.12 4.75
CA THR A 216 -5.68 14.46 4.47
C THR A 216 -6.10 13.53 5.62
N GLN A 217 -5.15 12.82 6.24
CA GLN A 217 -5.42 12.00 7.43
C GLN A 217 -6.00 12.84 8.58
N MET A 218 -5.48 14.04 8.82
CA MET A 218 -6.00 14.96 9.84
C MET A 218 -7.39 15.52 9.52
N ARG A 219 -7.73 15.69 8.23
CA ARG A 219 -9.09 16.03 7.81
C ARG A 219 -10.05 14.90 8.17
N ASP A 220 -9.72 13.68 7.77
CA ASP A 220 -10.56 12.50 7.98
C ASP A 220 -10.70 12.17 9.48
N LEU A 221 -9.65 12.39 10.27
CA LEU A 221 -9.67 12.24 11.73
C LEU A 221 -10.82 13.03 12.37
N LYS A 222 -11.16 14.23 11.88
CA LYS A 222 -12.30 15.00 12.41
C LYS A 222 -13.61 14.22 12.29
N SER A 223 -13.81 13.52 11.18
CA SER A 223 -14.99 12.68 10.96
C SER A 223 -14.99 11.46 11.88
N PHE A 224 -13.82 10.84 12.13
CA PHE A 224 -13.69 9.76 13.11
C PHE A 224 -14.06 10.21 14.53
N LEU A 225 -13.55 11.36 14.97
CA LEU A 225 -13.87 11.91 16.29
C LEU A 225 -15.37 12.21 16.42
N ALA A 226 -15.98 12.81 15.38
CA ALA A 226 -17.42 13.07 15.35
C ALA A 226 -18.26 11.78 15.36
N ALA A 227 -17.73 10.68 14.81
CA ALA A 227 -18.35 9.36 14.81
C ALA A 227 -18.11 8.56 16.11
N GLY A 228 -17.49 9.16 17.13
CA GLY A 228 -17.26 8.53 18.44
C GLY A 228 -16.04 7.62 18.51
N TYR A 229 -15.05 7.82 17.63
CA TYR A 229 -13.74 7.20 17.78
C TYR A 229 -12.77 8.12 18.53
N GLU A 230 -11.83 7.51 19.23
CA GLU A 230 -10.75 8.19 19.95
C GLU A 230 -9.40 7.81 19.35
N LEU A 231 -8.53 8.81 19.16
CA LEU A 231 -7.16 8.61 18.71
C LEU A 231 -6.31 8.09 19.87
N THR A 232 -5.78 6.88 19.75
CA THR A 232 -5.02 6.22 20.82
C THR A 232 -3.53 6.13 20.55
N ALA A 233 -3.11 6.15 19.28
CA ALA A 233 -1.69 6.12 18.91
C ALA A 233 -1.45 6.83 17.57
N VAL A 234 -0.25 7.39 17.42
CA VAL A 234 0.26 8.00 16.19
C VAL A 234 1.72 7.59 16.03
N GLN A 235 2.06 7.01 14.89
CA GLN A 235 3.41 6.59 14.57
C GLN A 235 3.79 6.98 13.13
N PRO A 236 4.67 7.97 12.95
CA PRO A 236 5.28 8.25 11.65
C PRO A 236 6.32 7.20 11.25
N PHE A 237 6.44 6.94 9.95
CA PHE A 237 7.43 6.09 9.31
C PHE A 237 8.09 6.82 8.14
N ASP A 238 9.42 6.83 8.12
CA ASP A 238 10.20 7.39 7.01
C ASP A 238 10.36 6.36 5.89
N LEU A 239 9.29 6.16 5.10
CA LEU A 239 9.33 5.29 3.91
C LEU A 239 10.11 5.92 2.76
N PHE A 240 10.24 7.26 2.75
CA PHE A 240 10.85 8.01 1.66
C PHE A 240 11.92 8.99 2.19
N PRO A 241 13.05 8.48 2.72
CA PRO A 241 14.11 9.33 3.24
C PRO A 241 14.59 10.33 2.20
N GLN A 242 15.07 11.50 2.67
CA GLN A 242 15.52 12.61 1.83
C GLN A 242 14.39 13.28 1.01
N THR A 243 13.13 12.96 1.30
CA THR A 243 11.97 13.62 0.70
C THR A 243 11.11 14.30 1.74
N ARG A 244 10.09 15.05 1.30
CA ARG A 244 9.07 15.65 2.17
C ARG A 244 7.94 14.68 2.54
N HIS A 245 7.94 13.47 1.97
CA HIS A 245 6.85 12.51 2.18
C HIS A 245 7.02 11.83 3.53
N LEU A 246 5.90 11.63 4.22
CA LEU A 246 5.84 11.01 5.52
C LEU A 246 4.69 10.00 5.51
N GLU A 247 5.00 8.75 5.79
CA GLU A 247 3.98 7.76 6.07
C GLU A 247 3.58 7.87 7.54
N CYS A 248 2.30 7.79 7.87
CA CYS A 248 1.81 7.93 9.23
C CYS A 248 0.71 6.92 9.52
N VAL A 249 0.88 6.16 10.59
CA VAL A 249 -0.12 5.23 11.09
C VAL A 249 -0.79 5.84 12.31
N ILE A 250 -2.11 5.97 12.28
CA ILE A 250 -2.91 6.33 13.45
C ILE A 250 -3.81 5.18 13.85
N THR A 251 -3.99 5.02 15.16
CA THR A 251 -4.87 3.99 15.74
C THR A 251 -6.03 4.64 16.42
N LEU A 252 -7.23 4.20 16.06
CA LEU A 252 -8.50 4.74 16.50
C LEU A 252 -9.31 3.64 17.16
N ARG A 253 -9.94 3.93 18.30
CA ARG A 253 -10.83 2.99 19.01
C ARG A 253 -12.21 3.58 19.18
N LYS A 254 -13.25 2.77 19.04
CA LYS A 254 -14.62 3.22 19.29
C LYS A 254 -14.81 3.44 20.79
N ALA A 255 -15.27 4.62 21.20
CA ALA A 255 -15.51 4.94 22.59
C ALA A 255 -16.45 3.91 23.24
N GLY A 256 -16.07 3.36 24.39
CA GLY A 256 -16.83 2.33 25.10
C GLY A 256 -16.58 0.87 24.69
N ALA A 257 -15.70 0.60 23.70
CA ALA A 257 -15.18 -0.74 23.51
C ALA A 257 -14.27 -1.11 24.69
N ALA A 258 -14.73 -2.00 25.59
CA ALA A 258 -13.96 -2.45 26.75
C ALA A 258 -12.56 -2.93 26.33
N GLN A 259 -11.50 -2.44 27.00
CA GLN A 259 -10.10 -2.76 26.69
C GLN A 259 -9.83 -4.26 26.80
#